data_AF-A0A6N7KXA3-F1
#
_entry.id   AF-A0A6N7KXA3-F1
#
_cell.length_a   1.000
_cell.length_b   1.000
_cell.length_c   1.000
_cell.angle_alpha   90.00
_cell.angle_beta   90.00
_cell.angle_gamma   90.00
#
_symmetry.space_group_name_H-M   'P 1'
#
loop_
_entity.id
_entity.type
_entity.pdbx_description
1 polymer ?
#
loop_
_entity_poly.entity_id
_entity_poly.type
_entity_poly.pdbx_seq_one_letter_code
_entity_poly.pdbx_strand_id
1 'polypeptide(L)' 'MESVMTSNHSGRVPLDSKSADSLRAMAQEELGKAEQLAAFLEDVAEHGLPSLEECVPWEELRERRLSELANGHTEQRVA' A
#
# COMPACT_ATOMS: atom_id res chain seq x y z
N MET A 1 -38.13 26.30 10.64
CA MET A 1 -36.92 25.63 11.17
C MET A 1 -36.03 25.38 9.98
N GLU A 2 -35.01 26.20 9.87
CA GLU A 2 -34.25 26.44 8.65
C GLU A 2 -33.35 25.26 8.32
N SER A 3 -33.32 24.93 7.02
CA SER A 3 -32.54 23.85 6.46
C SER A 3 -31.05 24.04 6.77
N VAL A 4 -30.44 23.04 7.40
CA VAL A 4 -28.99 22.93 7.55
C VAL A 4 -28.40 22.83 6.14
N MET A 5 -27.96 23.97 5.61
CA MET A 5 -26.98 24.02 4.54
C MET A 5 -25.63 23.66 5.14
N THR A 6 -25.32 22.36 5.20
CA THR A 6 -23.94 21.92 5.35
C THR A 6 -23.17 22.36 4.11
N SER A 7 -22.42 23.45 4.27
CA SER A 7 -21.50 24.02 3.30
C SER A 7 -20.70 22.95 2.56
N ASN A 8 -21.02 22.74 1.29
CA ASN A 8 -20.29 21.83 0.42
C ASN A 8 -19.01 22.53 -0.08
N HIS A 9 -17.95 22.51 0.72
CA HIS A 9 -16.76 23.39 0.56
C HIS A 9 -15.87 23.10 -0.69
N SER A 10 -16.27 22.32 -1.69
CA SER A 10 -15.46 22.13 -2.92
C SER A 10 -16.21 21.61 -4.15
N GLY A 11 -17.55 21.65 -4.19
CA GLY A 11 -18.31 20.98 -5.26
C GLY A 11 -18.15 19.45 -5.27
N ARG A 12 -17.74 18.87 -4.14
CA ARG A 12 -17.52 17.44 -3.98
C ARG A 12 -18.83 16.75 -3.59
N VAL A 13 -19.00 15.51 -4.05
CA VAL A 13 -20.12 14.65 -3.63
C VAL A 13 -19.64 13.80 -2.45
N PRO A 14 -20.35 13.79 -1.31
CA PRO A 14 -20.02 12.93 -0.18
C PRO A 14 -20.07 11.44 -0.57
N LEU A 15 -19.12 10.67 -0.04
CA LEU A 15 -19.14 9.21 -0.16
C LEU A 15 -20.11 8.60 0.86
N ASP A 16 -20.61 7.40 0.58
CA ASP A 16 -21.27 6.58 1.59
C ASP A 16 -20.28 6.17 2.68
N SER A 17 -20.80 5.82 3.86
CA SER A 17 -19.98 5.52 5.04
C SER A 17 -19.00 4.37 4.80
N LYS A 18 -19.41 3.30 4.11
CA LYS A 18 -18.58 2.13 3.86
C LYS A 18 -17.41 2.46 2.95
N SER A 19 -17.66 3.22 1.88
CA SER A 19 -16.60 3.70 0.98
C SER A 19 -15.63 4.64 1.70
N ALA A 20 -16.15 5.54 2.54
CA ALA A 20 -15.31 6.43 3.35
C ALA A 20 -14.43 5.66 4.35
N ASP A 21 -14.98 4.64 5.03
CA ASP A 21 -14.23 3.80 5.96
C ASP A 21 -13.16 2.96 5.26
N SER A 22 -13.45 2.45 4.08
CA SER A 22 -12.48 1.70 3.26
C SER A 22 -11.30 2.57 2.86
N LEU A 23 -11.55 3.83 2.48
CA LEU A 23 -10.48 4.78 2.17
C LEU A 23 -9.67 5.17 3.40
N ARG A 24 -10.30 5.29 4.58
CA ARG A 24 -9.56 5.53 5.84
C ARG A 24 -8.67 4.35 6.20
N ALA A 25 -9.15 3.11 6.04
CA ALA A 25 -8.37 1.91 6.27
C ALA A 25 -7.15 1.85 5.33
N MET A 26 -7.36 2.10 4.03
CA MET A 26 -6.27 2.19 3.06
C MET A 26 -5.29 3.31 3.42
N ALA A 27 -5.78 4.49 3.80
CA ALA A 27 -4.90 5.60 4.21
C ALA A 27 -4.05 5.22 5.43
N GLN A 28 -4.61 4.51 6.40
CA GLN A 28 -3.87 4.04 7.58
C GLN A 28 -2.82 2.98 7.21
N GLU A 29 -3.14 2.08 6.27
CA GLU A 29 -2.17 1.12 5.72
C GLU A 29 -1.00 1.84 5.02
N GLU A 30 -1.29 2.82 4.17
CA GLU A 30 -0.28 3.60 3.46
C GLU A 30 0.60 4.43 4.41
N LEU A 31 0.00 5.01 5.46
CA LEU A 31 0.77 5.67 6.52
C LEU A 31 1.72 4.69 7.21
N GLY A 32 1.25 3.49 7.56
CA GLY A 32 2.10 2.45 8.15
C GLY A 32 3.24 1.99 7.23
N LYS A 33 3.00 1.93 5.91
CA LYS A 33 4.06 1.64 4.92
C LYS A 33 5.09 2.78 4.85
N ALA A 34 4.63 4.02 4.88
CA ALA A 34 5.50 5.20 4.85
C ALA A 34 6.37 5.28 6.11
N GLU A 35 5.81 4.99 7.29
CA GLU A 35 6.56 4.92 8.56
C GLU A 35 7.65 3.84 8.52
N GLN A 36 7.31 2.65 8.02
CA GLN A 36 8.29 1.56 7.86
C GLN A 36 9.42 1.93 6.91
N LEU A 37 9.10 2.55 5.76
CA LEU A 37 10.10 2.99 4.82
C LEU A 37 11.00 4.08 5.42
N ALA A 38 10.42 5.07 6.10
CA ALA A 38 11.19 6.12 6.76
C ALA A 38 12.17 5.54 7.78
N ALA A 39 11.70 4.63 8.65
CA ALA A 39 12.55 3.96 9.62
C ALA A 39 13.71 3.18 8.96
N PHE A 40 13.43 2.45 7.87
CA PHE A 40 14.49 1.74 7.13
C PHE A 40 15.52 2.70 6.50
N LEU A 41 15.07 3.82 5.93
CA LEU A 41 15.98 4.81 5.34
C LEU A 41 16.85 5.50 6.40
N GLU A 42 16.30 5.77 7.58
CA GLU A 42 17.05 6.29 8.73
C GLU A 42 18.10 5.28 9.22
N ASP A 43 17.72 4.01 9.36
CA ASP A 43 18.62 2.90 9.73
C ASP A 43 19.78 2.77 8.72
N VAL A 44 19.49 2.78 7.42
CA VAL A 44 20.53 2.75 6.36
C VAL A 44 21.42 3.98 6.40
N ALA A 45 20.88 5.16 6.73
CA ALA A 45 21.68 6.37 6.87
C ALA A 45 22.62 6.32 8.09
N GLU A 46 22.19 5.66 9.18
CA GLU A 46 22.99 5.53 10.41
C GLU A 46 24.01 4.39 10.35
N HIS A 47 23.65 3.26 9.72
CA HIS A 47 24.40 2.00 9.80
C HIS A 47 24.95 1.50 8.46
N GLY A 48 24.55 2.11 7.34
CA GLY A 48 24.89 1.65 5.99
C GLY A 48 23.95 0.55 5.49
N LEU A 49 24.28 -0.02 4.32
CA LEU A 49 23.48 -1.11 3.74
C LEU A 49 23.69 -2.43 4.51
N PRO A 50 22.66 -3.31 4.55
CA PRO A 50 22.80 -4.65 5.11
C PRO A 50 23.87 -5.45 4.36
N SER A 51 24.42 -6.47 5.03
CA SER A 51 25.44 -7.33 4.42
C SER A 51 24.84 -8.14 3.26
N LEU A 52 25.68 -8.55 2.30
CA LEU A 52 25.24 -9.38 1.18
C LEU A 52 24.72 -10.75 1.63
N GLU A 53 25.19 -11.25 2.77
CA GLU A 53 24.74 -12.52 3.37
C GLU A 53 23.30 -12.44 3.88
N GLU A 54 22.83 -11.24 4.23
CA GLU A 54 21.45 -10.96 4.67
C GLU A 54 20.53 -10.56 3.50
N CYS A 55 21.10 -10.34 2.31
CA CYS A 55 20.35 -9.94 1.12
C CYS A 55 19.92 -11.15 0.29
N VAL A 56 18.75 -11.04 -0.33
CA VAL A 56 18.29 -12.02 -1.33
C VAL A 56 18.73 -11.56 -2.72
N PRO A 57 19.40 -12.41 -3.53
CA PRO A 57 19.74 -12.08 -4.90
C PRO A 57 18.51 -11.72 -5.73
N TRP A 58 18.65 -10.73 -6.61
CA TRP A 58 17.55 -10.24 -7.43
C TRP A 58 16.91 -11.34 -8.28
N GLU A 59 17.73 -12.25 -8.82
CA GLU A 59 17.29 -13.37 -9.64
C GLU A 59 16.33 -14.28 -8.88
N GLU A 60 16.63 -14.58 -7.60
CA GLU A 60 15.78 -15.42 -6.76
C GLU A 60 14.43 -14.75 -6.49
N LEU A 61 14.44 -13.47 -6.10
CA LEU A 61 13.22 -12.72 -5.84
C LEU A 61 12.35 -12.59 -7.11
N ARG A 62 12.99 -12.31 -8.25
CA ARG A 62 12.33 -12.18 -9.55
C ARG A 62 11.70 -13.50 -9.97
N GLU A 63 12.41 -14.62 -9.90
CA GLU A 63 11.87 -15.92 -10.33
C GLU A 63 10.74 -16.40 -9.41
N ARG A 64 10.85 -16.17 -8.09
CA ARG A 64 9.74 -16.41 -7.16
C ARG A 64 8.50 -15.61 -7.57
N ARG A 65 8.68 -14.30 -7.83
CA ARG A 65 7.56 -13.42 -8.20
C ARG A 65 6.95 -13.79 -9.56
N LEU A 66 7.77 -14.16 -10.55
CA LEU A 66 7.27 -14.61 -11.85
C LEU A 66 6.50 -15.92 -11.74
N SER A 67 6.96 -16.84 -10.88
CA SER A 67 6.25 -18.09 -10.61
C SER A 67 4.89 -17.85 -9.95
N GLU A 68 4.82 -16.96 -8.94
CA GLU A 68 3.55 -16.54 -8.34
C GLU A 68 2.59 -15.95 -9.37
N LEU A 69 3.08 -15.08 -10.26
CA LEU A 69 2.27 -14.46 -11.31
C LEU A 69 1.81 -15.50 -12.34
N ALA A 70 2.68 -16.42 -12.77
CA ALA A 70 2.32 -17.49 -13.68
C ALA A 70 1.23 -18.39 -13.09
N ASN A 71 1.35 -18.73 -11.80
CA ASN A 71 0.39 -19.57 -11.10
C ASN A 71 -0.94 -18.84 -10.83
N GLY A 72 -0.91 -17.58 -10.38
CA GLY A 72 -2.11 -16.76 -10.18
C GLY A 72 -2.85 -16.43 -11.48
N HIS A 73 -2.13 -16.27 -12.59
CA HIS A 73 -2.74 -16.08 -13.91
C HIS A 73 -3.32 -17.39 -14.48
N THR A 74 -2.95 -18.55 -13.93
CA THR A 74 -3.51 -19.84 -14.33
C THR A 74 -4.90 -20.04 -13.73
N GLU A 75 -5.16 -19.58 -12.50
CA GLU A 75 -6.49 -19.61 -11.87
C GLU A 75 -7.50 -18.65 -12.54
N GLN A 76 -7.05 -17.47 -13.00
CA GLN A 76 -7.91 -16.49 -13.67
C GLN A 76 -8.34 -16.91 -15.10
N ARG A 77 -7.66 -17.90 -15.72
CA ARG A 77 -7.91 -18.32 -17.13
C ARG A 77 -8.78 -19.56 -17.28
N VAL A 78 -9.09 -20.25 -16.18
CA VAL A 78 -9.90 -21.49 -16.18
C VAL A 78 -11.32 -21.24 -15.60
N ALA A 79 -11.66 -19.99 -15.30
CA ALA A 79 -13.00 -19.55 -14.93
C ALA A 79 -13.74 -18.92 -16.11
#